data_AF-A0AAE4AVZ9-F1
#
_entry.id   AF-A0AAE4AVZ9-F1
#
_cell.length_a   1.000
_cell.length_b   1.000
_cell.length_c   1.000
_cell.angle_alpha   90.00
_cell.angle_beta   90.00
_cell.angle_gamma   90.00
#
_symmetry.space_group_name_H-M   'P 1'
#
loop_
_entity.id
_entity.type
_entity.pdbx_description
1 polymer ?
#
loop_
_entity_poly.entity_id
_entity_poly.type
_entity_poly.pdbx_seq_one_letter_code
_entity_poly.pdbx_strand_id
1 'polypeptide(L)'
;MSETYRDDIAAAAVRMGSSVGARKELAGLEERLRPGEQVSALVAGRHGPGNGVLVLTDSRVLFVFEGLIREAEVVIPISEVTGVGWSTAVNLGTISVLAGSEIEVGGVDKDGGEHFVKALKSAASI
;
A
#
# COMPACT_ATOMS: atom_id res chain seq x y z
N MET A 1 -18.37 -1.28 16.76
CA MET A 1 -18.15 -2.68 16.37
C MET A 1 -16.65 -2.80 16.23
N SER A 2 -16.00 -3.66 17.01
CA SER A 2 -14.55 -3.87 16.93
C SER A 2 -14.25 -4.69 15.68
N GLU A 3 -13.93 -4.01 14.58
CA GLU A 3 -13.34 -4.64 13.39
C GLU A 3 -12.08 -5.36 13.86
N THR A 4 -12.16 -6.69 13.94
CA THR A 4 -11.04 -7.54 14.36
C THR A 4 -10.35 -7.96 13.08
N TYR A 5 -9.39 -7.14 12.63
CA TYR A 5 -8.53 -7.51 11.52
C TYR A 5 -7.64 -8.69 11.91
N ARG A 6 -7.20 -9.48 10.92
CA ARG A 6 -6.02 -10.35 11.05
C ARG A 6 -4.85 -9.59 11.69
N ASP A 7 -4.09 -10.29 12.55
CA ASP A 7 -3.01 -9.68 13.35
C ASP A 7 -1.96 -8.93 12.51
N ASP A 8 -1.61 -9.43 11.32
CA ASP A 8 -0.65 -8.77 10.43
C ASP A 8 -1.19 -7.48 9.82
N ILE A 9 -2.47 -7.43 9.46
CA ILE A 9 -3.13 -6.22 8.97
C ILE A 9 -3.25 -5.19 10.09
N ALA A 10 -3.65 -5.61 11.29
CA ALA A 10 -3.71 -4.73 12.45
C ALA A 10 -2.32 -4.14 12.76
N ALA A 11 -1.29 -4.99 12.75
CA ALA A 11 0.09 -4.57 12.99
C ALA A 11 0.60 -3.60 11.92
N ALA A 12 0.28 -3.83 10.64
CA ALA A 12 0.65 -2.93 9.55
C ALA A 12 -0.15 -1.61 9.61
N ALA A 13 -1.44 -1.65 9.95
CA ALA A 13 -2.30 -0.48 10.05
C ALA A 13 -1.85 0.50 11.15
N VAL A 14 -1.33 -0.03 12.27
CA VAL A 14 -0.72 0.80 13.34
C VAL A 14 0.50 1.59 12.82
N ARG A 15 1.23 1.04 11.85
CA ARG A 15 2.45 1.65 11.26
C ARG A 15 2.17 2.48 10.01
N MET A 16 0.94 2.45 9.51
CA MET A 16 0.51 3.11 8.28
C MET A 16 0.55 4.64 8.36
N GLY A 17 0.55 5.21 9.57
CA GLY A 17 0.41 6.65 9.76
C GLY A 17 -1.04 7.09 9.61
N SER A 18 -1.35 7.85 8.55
CA SER A 18 -2.69 8.39 8.31
C SER A 18 -3.61 7.40 7.58
N SER A 19 -4.76 7.09 8.18
CA SER A 19 -5.79 6.25 7.57
C SER A 19 -6.92 7.03 6.87
N VAL A 20 -6.73 8.33 6.64
CA VAL A 20 -7.78 9.18 6.09
C VAL A 20 -8.09 8.75 4.65
N GLY A 21 -9.33 8.29 4.42
CA GLY A 21 -9.78 7.82 3.11
C GLY A 21 -9.58 6.32 2.83
N ALA A 22 -8.85 5.60 3.69
CA ALA A 22 -8.44 4.20 3.48
C ALA A 22 -9.23 3.16 4.29
N ARG A 23 -10.14 3.59 5.18
CA ARG A 23 -10.81 2.68 6.13
C ARG A 23 -11.66 1.60 5.46
N LYS A 24 -12.32 1.95 4.36
CA LYS A 24 -13.21 1.01 3.65
C LYS A 24 -12.38 -0.08 2.97
N GLU A 25 -11.27 0.30 2.34
CA GLU A 25 -10.35 -0.62 1.70
C GLU A 25 -9.63 -1.53 2.71
N LEU A 26 -9.27 -1.02 3.90
CA LEU A 26 -8.71 -1.85 4.97
C LEU A 26 -9.70 -2.91 5.46
N ALA A 27 -11.00 -2.58 5.56
CA ALA A 27 -12.04 -3.53 5.94
C ALA A 27 -12.25 -4.66 4.92
N GLY A 28 -12.11 -4.37 3.63
CA GLY A 28 -12.20 -5.37 2.56
C GLY A 28 -10.87 -6.05 2.21
N LEU A 29 -9.76 -5.66 2.86
CA LEU A 29 -8.43 -6.11 2.45
C LEU A 29 -8.27 -7.63 2.64
N GLU A 30 -8.80 -8.20 3.73
CA GLU A 30 -8.70 -9.64 4.03
C GLU A 30 -9.26 -10.51 2.90
N GLU A 31 -10.32 -10.06 2.24
CA GLU A 31 -10.96 -10.78 1.12
C GLU A 31 -10.15 -10.71 -0.18
N ARG A 32 -9.22 -9.74 -0.29
CA ARG A 32 -8.34 -9.55 -1.45
C ARG A 32 -6.98 -10.25 -1.32
N LEU A 33 -6.60 -10.65 -0.11
CA LEU A 33 -5.37 -11.39 0.14
C LEU A 33 -5.51 -12.86 -0.25
N ARG A 34 -4.44 -13.44 -0.78
CA ARG A 34 -4.39 -14.88 -1.04
C ARG A 34 -4.33 -15.67 0.28
N PRO A 35 -4.77 -16.94 0.31
CA PRO A 35 -4.63 -17.79 1.49
C PRO A 35 -3.17 -17.86 1.95
N GLY A 36 -2.90 -17.48 3.20
CA GLY A 36 -1.57 -17.48 3.80
C GLY A 36 -0.67 -16.29 3.44
N GLU A 37 -1.14 -15.37 2.59
CA GLU A 37 -0.42 -14.13 2.27
C GLU A 37 -0.43 -13.19 3.46
N GLN A 38 0.73 -12.64 3.83
CA GLN A 38 0.92 -11.77 4.99
C GLN A 38 1.23 -10.33 4.58
N VAL A 39 0.57 -9.38 5.23
CA VAL A 39 0.80 -7.95 5.03
C VAL A 39 2.01 -7.49 5.82
N SER A 40 2.99 -6.93 5.12
CA SER A 40 4.22 -6.39 5.70
C SER A 40 4.15 -4.88 5.91
N ALA A 41 3.51 -4.13 5.00
CA ALA A 41 3.34 -2.69 5.12
C ALA A 41 2.07 -2.20 4.40
N LEU A 42 1.53 -1.09 4.88
CA LEU A 42 0.35 -0.42 4.33
C LEU A 42 0.62 1.08 4.27
N VAL A 43 0.12 1.76 3.25
CA VAL A 43 -0.01 3.23 3.19
C VAL A 43 -1.28 3.65 2.47
N ALA A 44 -1.93 4.69 2.99
CA ALA A 44 -3.01 5.36 2.27
C ALA A 44 -2.42 6.35 1.26
N GLY A 45 -3.03 6.44 0.07
CA GLY A 45 -2.59 7.39 -0.93
C GLY A 45 -3.51 7.40 -2.15
N ARG A 46 -3.11 8.11 -3.20
CA ARG A 46 -3.89 8.29 -4.42
C ARG A 46 -3.10 7.80 -5.62
N HIS A 47 -3.72 6.93 -6.43
CA HIS A 47 -3.19 6.50 -7.72
C HIS A 47 -4.25 6.70 -8.79
N GLY A 48 -3.88 7.37 -9.89
CA GLY A 48 -4.80 7.70 -10.97
C GLY A 48 -6.07 8.40 -10.48
N PRO A 49 -7.27 7.85 -10.74
CA PRO A 49 -8.53 8.53 -10.45
C PRO A 49 -8.93 8.53 -8.96
N GLY A 50 -8.32 7.71 -8.09
CA GLY A 50 -8.89 7.39 -6.77
C GLY A 50 -7.90 7.31 -5.61
N ASN A 51 -8.42 7.55 -4.40
CA ASN A 51 -7.71 7.35 -3.13
C ASN A 51 -7.88 5.90 -2.70
N GLY A 52 -6.80 5.19 -2.40
CA GLY A 52 -6.80 3.79 -2.04
C GLY A 52 -5.73 3.46 -1.03
N VAL A 53 -5.45 2.17 -0.91
CA VAL A 53 -4.39 1.63 -0.05
C VAL A 53 -3.37 0.90 -0.90
N LEU A 54 -2.11 1.29 -0.75
CA LEU A 54 -0.98 0.54 -1.24
C LEU A 54 -0.56 -0.46 -0.15
N VAL A 55 -0.53 -1.73 -0.51
CA VAL A 55 -0.27 -2.83 0.39
C VAL A 55 0.95 -3.59 -0.11
N LEU A 56 1.89 -3.85 0.78
CA LEU A 56 3.02 -4.73 0.56
C LEU A 56 2.75 -6.04 1.29
N THR A 57 2.78 -7.15 0.56
CA THR A 57 2.73 -8.50 1.14
C THR A 57 4.09 -9.18 1.09
N ASP A 58 4.18 -10.44 1.52
CA ASP A 58 5.37 -11.27 1.34
C ASP A 58 5.66 -11.65 -0.12
N SER A 59 4.69 -11.49 -1.03
CA SER A 59 4.81 -11.95 -2.42
C SER A 59 4.59 -10.88 -3.49
N ARG A 60 3.88 -9.78 -3.18
CA ARG A 60 3.47 -8.76 -4.14
C ARG A 60 3.20 -7.40 -3.49
N VAL A 61 3.27 -6.37 -4.30
CA VAL A 61 2.70 -5.04 -4.03
C VAL A 61 1.33 -4.98 -4.70
N LEU A 62 0.32 -4.51 -3.98
CA LEU A 62 -1.02 -4.31 -4.52
C LEU A 62 -1.55 -2.93 -4.14
N PHE A 63 -2.11 -2.21 -5.10
CA PHE A 63 -2.86 -0.99 -4.85
C PHE A 63 -4.35 -1.30 -5.05
N VAL A 64 -5.14 -1.07 -4.00
CA VAL A 64 -6.58 -1.27 -4.01
C VAL A 64 -7.27 0.07 -3.84
N PHE A 65 -8.21 0.37 -4.75
CA PHE A 65 -9.08 1.52 -4.64
C PHE A 65 -10.53 1.09 -4.82
N GLU A 66 -11.39 1.52 -3.89
CA GLU A 66 -12.83 1.36 -4.00
C GLU A 66 -13.52 2.72 -4.09
N GLY A 67 -13.87 3.12 -5.32
CA GLY A 67 -14.68 4.31 -5.59
C GLY A 67 -16.17 4.00 -5.53
N LEU A 68 -17.00 5.05 -5.49
CA LEU A 68 -18.47 4.92 -5.48
C LEU A 68 -19.05 4.20 -6.72
N ILE A 69 -18.31 4.19 -7.84
CA ILE A 69 -18.78 3.67 -9.15
C ILE A 69 -17.83 2.61 -9.72
N ARG A 70 -16.56 2.57 -9.28
CA ARG A 70 -15.51 1.71 -9.85
C ARG A 70 -14.54 1.27 -8.77
N GLU A 71 -14.16 0.00 -8.85
CA GLU A 71 -13.02 -0.58 -8.14
C GLU A 71 -11.85 -0.75 -9.11
N ALA A 72 -10.63 -0.57 -8.62
CA ALA A 72 -9.41 -0.84 -9.37
C ALA A 72 -8.40 -1.55 -8.47
N GLU A 73 -7.73 -2.55 -9.05
CA GLU A 73 -6.65 -3.28 -8.41
C GLU A 73 -5.44 -3.27 -9.35
N VAL A 74 -4.29 -2.84 -8.83
CA VAL A 74 -3.00 -2.96 -9.51
C VAL A 74 -2.16 -3.93 -8.71
N VAL A 75 -1.61 -4.96 -9.36
CA VAL A 75 -0.81 -5.99 -8.71
C VAL A 75 0.55 -6.07 -9.38
N ILE A 76 1.60 -6.00 -8.57
CA ILE A 76 2.99 -6.13 -8.99
C ILE A 76 3.66 -7.21 -8.13
N PRO A 77 4.02 -8.37 -8.70
CA PRO A 77 4.85 -9.37 -8.01
C PRO A 77 6.15 -8.76 -7.51
N ILE A 78 6.60 -9.13 -6.30
CA ILE A 78 7.87 -8.61 -5.75
C ILE A 78 9.04 -8.94 -6.66
N SER A 79 9.01 -10.09 -7.34
CA SER A 79 10.05 -10.50 -8.29
C SER A 79 10.16 -9.60 -9.53
N GLU A 80 9.13 -8.80 -9.83
CA GLU A 80 9.15 -7.85 -10.95
C GLU A 80 9.58 -6.44 -10.51
N VAL A 81 9.64 -6.16 -9.20
CA VAL A 81 10.04 -4.85 -8.68
C VAL A 81 11.54 -4.65 -8.92
N THR A 82 11.87 -3.63 -9.71
CA THR A 82 13.25 -3.23 -10.03
C THR A 82 13.69 -1.98 -9.27
N GLY A 83 12.75 -1.25 -8.67
CA GLY A 83 13.07 -0.01 -7.97
C GLY A 83 11.89 0.55 -7.17
N VAL A 84 12.21 1.39 -6.18
CA VAL A 84 11.23 2.22 -5.47
C VAL A 84 11.78 3.63 -5.26
N GLY A 85 10.97 4.61 -5.63
CA GLY A 85 11.21 6.03 -5.44
C GLY A 85 10.38 6.59 -4.28
N TRP A 86 10.93 7.61 -3.63
CA TRP A 86 10.24 8.37 -2.59
C TRP A 86 10.55 9.85 -2.76
N SER A 87 9.52 10.66 -2.93
CA SER A 87 9.64 12.11 -3.04
C SER A 87 8.68 12.77 -2.05
N THR A 88 9.17 13.69 -1.23
CA THR A 88 8.37 14.34 -0.18
C THR A 88 8.29 15.84 -0.38
N ALA A 89 7.08 16.39 -0.30
CA ALA A 89 6.85 17.78 0.07
C ALA A 89 6.70 17.90 1.59
N VAL A 90 6.42 19.12 2.10
CA VAL A 90 6.48 19.46 3.55
C VAL A 90 5.74 18.46 4.45
N ASN A 91 4.60 17.88 4.01
CA ASN A 91 3.80 16.94 4.83
C ASN A 91 3.37 15.65 4.11
N LEU A 92 3.33 15.65 2.77
CA LEU A 92 2.88 14.53 1.96
C LEU A 92 3.93 14.23 0.90
N GLY A 93 4.03 12.95 0.53
CA GLY A 93 4.92 12.49 -0.51
C GLY A 93 4.23 11.62 -1.55
N THR A 94 5.06 11.17 -2.48
CA THR A 94 4.72 10.25 -3.56
C THR A 94 5.69 9.09 -3.53
N ILE A 95 5.14 7.88 -3.48
CA ILE A 95 5.87 6.62 -3.69
C ILE A 95 5.78 6.26 -5.15
N SER A 96 6.91 5.91 -5.77
CA SER A 96 6.95 5.34 -7.13
C SER A 96 7.46 3.91 -7.06
N VAL A 97 6.76 2.93 -7.63
CA VAL A 97 7.23 1.53 -7.73
C VAL A 97 7.51 1.21 -9.19
N LEU A 98 8.72 0.73 -9.47
CA LEU A 98 9.20 0.39 -10.81
C LEU A 98 9.17 -1.12 -11.00
N ALA A 99 8.43 -1.61 -12.01
CA ALA A 99 8.32 -3.04 -12.32
C ALA A 99 7.99 -3.32 -13.80
N GLY A 100 8.75 -2.71 -14.71
CA GLY A 100 8.47 -2.71 -16.16
C GLY A 100 7.57 -1.55 -16.60
N SER A 101 6.62 -1.17 -15.74
CA SER A 101 5.96 0.13 -15.74
C SER A 101 6.12 0.80 -14.37
N GLU A 102 5.94 2.12 -14.32
CA GLU A 102 5.95 2.86 -13.07
C GLU A 102 4.52 3.04 -12.55
N ILE A 103 4.31 2.77 -11.26
CA ILE A 103 3.11 3.18 -10.54
C ILE A 103 3.47 4.28 -9.54
N GLU A 104 2.67 5.33 -9.50
CA GLU A 104 2.86 6.44 -8.57
C GLU A 104 1.68 6.56 -7.61
N VAL A 105 1.97 6.55 -6.31
CA VAL A 105 0.98 6.72 -5.24
C VAL A 105 1.31 8.01 -4.48
N GLY A 106 0.54 9.06 -4.75
CA GLY A 106 0.73 10.39 -4.15
C GLY A 106 -0.14 10.62 -2.92
N GLY A 107 0.15 11.69 -2.17
CA GLY A 107 -0.64 12.05 -0.98
C GLY A 107 -0.42 11.09 0.20
N VAL A 108 0.71 10.39 0.21
CA VAL A 108 1.11 9.49 1.29
C VAL A 108 1.72 10.32 2.41
N ASP A 109 1.37 10.06 3.68
CA ASP A 109 2.01 10.74 4.80
C ASP A 109 3.49 10.36 4.92
N LYS A 110 4.29 11.28 5.48
CA LYS A 110 5.74 11.13 5.47
C LYS A 110 6.21 9.86 6.19
N ASP A 111 5.74 9.64 7.41
CA ASP A 111 6.15 8.52 8.26
C ASP A 111 5.76 7.17 7.64
N GLY A 112 4.51 7.05 7.15
CA GLY A 112 4.02 5.87 6.46
C GLY A 112 4.81 5.59 5.17
N GLY A 113 5.08 6.62 4.38
CA GLY A 113 5.84 6.49 3.13
C GLY A 113 7.28 6.05 3.34
N GLU A 114 7.99 6.64 4.30
CA GLU A 114 9.36 6.21 4.66
C GLU A 114 9.39 4.76 5.15
N HIS A 115 8.42 4.35 5.95
CA HIS A 115 8.29 2.98 6.43
C HIS A 115 8.03 1.99 5.29
N PHE A 116 7.08 2.32 4.40
CA PHE A 116 6.70 1.47 3.28
C PHE A 116 7.86 1.27 2.30
N VAL A 117 8.54 2.35 1.93
CA VAL A 117 9.68 2.31 1.00
C VAL A 117 10.80 1.43 1.58
N LYS A 118 11.08 1.55 2.88
CA LYS A 118 12.07 0.70 3.56
C LYS A 118 11.65 -0.77 3.54
N ALA A 119 10.38 -1.07 3.82
CA ALA A 119 9.87 -2.44 3.80
C ALA A 119 9.95 -3.05 2.40
N LEU A 120 9.56 -2.29 1.37
CA LEU A 120 9.60 -2.74 -0.03
C LEU A 120 11.04 -3.00 -0.49
N LYS A 121 11.98 -2.12 -0.17
CA LYS A 121 13.41 -2.34 -0.45
C LYS A 121 13.92 -3.63 0.16
N SER A 122 13.58 -3.87 1.43
CA SER A 122 13.95 -5.10 2.12
C SER A 122 13.33 -6.36 1.49
N ALA A 123 12.09 -6.28 1.00
CA ALA A 123 11.39 -7.41 0.41
C ALA A 123 11.88 -7.72 -1.02
N ALA A 124 12.09 -6.68 -1.84
CA ALA A 124 12.59 -6.80 -3.21
C ALA A 124 14.12 -6.94 -3.28
N SER A 125 14.84 -6.81 -2.14
CA SER A 125 16.30 -6.88 -2.05
C SER A 125 17.02 -5.82 -2.92
N ILE A 126 16.52 -4.57 -2.90
CA ILE A 126 17.02 -3.41 -3.66
C ILE A 126 17.37 -2.21 -2.80
#